data_AF-A0A167ARZ2-F1
#
_entry.id   AF-A0A167ARZ2-F1
#
_cell.length_a   1.000
_cell.length_b   1.000
_cell.length_c   1.000
_cell.angle_alpha   90.00
_cell.angle_beta   90.00
_cell.angle_gamma   90.00
#
_symmetry.space_group_name_H-M   'P 1'
#
loop_
_entity.id
_entity.type
_entity.pdbx_description
1 polymer ?
#
loop_
_entity_poly.entity_id
_entity_poly.type
_entity_poly.pdbx_seq_one_letter_code
_entity_poly.pdbx_strand_id
1 'polypeptide(L)'
;MPRKLSKSQRSELQSIIVSKLQGNEAITDAEIARNIVPCSTRTIRNARSNILRHGSVDPPRKAMGRPREVTENMWLALQNQLEKYPCMSQQAMADFLFEQYQYKVSRFTIGRMLKRAGWTKKYLFGSVKNRIRKMSREDADLIRADFKSYLLMQIRVVGGDRKVARGHFRKAQIVADDL
;
A
#
# COMPACT_ATOMS: atom_id res chain seq x y z
N MET A 1 8.64 8.94 -34.60
CA MET A 1 8.85 8.59 -33.17
C MET A 1 9.79 7.38 -33.12
N PRO A 2 10.99 7.46 -32.52
CA PRO A 2 11.81 6.26 -32.35
C PRO A 2 11.08 5.26 -31.46
N ARG A 3 10.99 4.00 -31.91
CA ARG A 3 10.32 2.93 -31.14
C ARG A 3 11.08 2.69 -29.83
N LYS A 4 10.33 2.50 -28.74
CA LYS A 4 10.89 2.13 -27.44
C LYS A 4 11.49 0.72 -27.54
N LEU A 5 12.74 0.55 -27.10
CA LEU A 5 13.37 -0.77 -27.02
C LEU A 5 12.54 -1.73 -26.16
N SER A 6 12.33 -2.93 -26.67
CA SER A 6 11.67 -4.03 -25.95
C SER A 6 12.50 -4.47 -24.73
N LYS A 7 11.90 -5.27 -23.86
CA LYS A 7 12.64 -5.84 -22.71
C LYS A 7 13.79 -6.73 -23.17
N SER A 8 13.59 -7.57 -24.19
CA SER A 8 14.63 -8.45 -24.73
C SER A 8 15.80 -7.64 -25.29
N GLN A 9 15.51 -6.62 -26.09
CA GLN A 9 16.53 -5.73 -26.65
C GLN A 9 17.33 -4.98 -25.58
N ARG A 10 16.70 -4.63 -24.45
CA ARG A 10 17.40 -4.00 -23.31
C ARG A 10 18.32 -4.97 -22.60
N SER A 11 17.89 -6.21 -22.39
CA SER A 11 18.73 -7.25 -21.78
C SER A 11 19.95 -7.56 -22.65
N GLU A 12 19.75 -7.71 -23.96
CA GLU A 12 20.81 -7.92 -24.94
C GLU A 12 21.77 -6.73 -25.01
N LEU A 13 21.24 -5.50 -25.02
CA LEU A 13 22.06 -4.30 -24.95
C LEU A 13 22.89 -4.25 -23.65
N GLN A 14 22.33 -4.71 -22.54
CA GLN A 14 23.04 -4.74 -21.25
C GLN A 14 24.21 -5.72 -21.29
N SER A 15 24.02 -6.95 -21.79
CA SER A 15 25.10 -7.95 -21.84
C SER A 15 26.26 -7.49 -22.71
N ILE A 16 25.98 -6.90 -23.87
CA ILE A 16 27.01 -6.43 -24.80
C ILE A 16 27.79 -5.26 -24.21
N ILE A 17 27.10 -4.28 -23.62
CA ILE A 17 27.79 -3.14 -23.00
C ILE A 17 28.65 -3.61 -21.82
N VAL A 18 28.19 -4.58 -21.02
CA VAL A 18 28.99 -5.14 -19.93
C VAL A 18 30.22 -5.89 -20.46
N SER A 19 30.04 -6.73 -21.49
CA SER A 19 31.15 -7.45 -22.16
C SER A 19 32.21 -6.48 -22.71
N LYS A 20 31.75 -5.42 -23.40
CA LYS A 20 32.60 -4.33 -23.87
C LYS A 20 33.32 -3.59 -22.75
N LEU A 21 32.65 -3.29 -21.63
CA LEU A 21 33.26 -2.62 -20.48
C LEU A 21 34.31 -3.49 -19.77
N GLN A 22 34.16 -4.82 -19.83
CA GLN A 22 35.14 -5.78 -19.31
C GLN A 22 36.36 -5.97 -20.23
N GLY A 23 36.33 -5.38 -21.44
CA GLY A 23 37.40 -5.54 -22.43
C GLY A 23 37.32 -6.83 -23.25
N ASN A 24 36.23 -7.59 -23.11
CA ASN A 24 36.05 -8.87 -23.82
C ASN A 24 35.67 -8.67 -25.29
N GLU A 25 35.14 -7.50 -25.66
CA GLU A 25 34.63 -7.19 -26.99
C GLU A 25 35.12 -5.82 -27.49
N ALA A 26 35.85 -5.81 -28.61
CA ALA A 26 36.28 -4.60 -29.30
C ALA A 26 35.21 -4.11 -30.31
N ILE A 27 34.01 -3.79 -29.84
CA ILE A 27 32.89 -3.35 -30.68
C ILE A 27 32.62 -1.85 -30.47
N THR A 28 32.46 -1.09 -31.55
CA THR A 28 32.15 0.35 -31.50
C THR A 28 30.68 0.61 -31.16
N ASP A 29 30.37 1.78 -30.59
CA ASP A 29 28.97 2.16 -30.30
C ASP A 29 28.12 2.21 -31.60
N ALA A 30 28.74 2.51 -32.74
CA ALA A 30 28.04 2.55 -34.03
C ALA A 30 27.70 1.16 -34.58
N GLU A 31 28.52 0.15 -34.30
CA GLU A 31 28.25 -1.25 -34.66
C GLU A 31 27.14 -1.83 -33.79
N ILE A 32 27.18 -1.60 -32.47
CA ILE A 32 26.10 -2.02 -31.57
C ILE A 32 24.75 -1.42 -32.01
N ALA A 33 24.75 -0.13 -32.37
CA ALA A 33 23.57 0.61 -32.80
C ALA A 33 22.94 0.11 -34.10
N ARG A 34 23.77 -0.37 -35.03
CA ARG A 34 23.32 -0.76 -36.37
C ARG A 34 23.01 -2.25 -36.46
N ASN A 35 23.89 -3.07 -35.90
CA ASN A 35 23.94 -4.50 -36.22
C ASN A 35 23.34 -5.38 -35.13
N ILE A 36 23.32 -4.91 -33.87
CA ILE A 36 22.90 -5.76 -32.75
C ILE A 36 21.57 -5.30 -32.18
N VAL A 37 21.53 -4.05 -31.67
CA VAL A 37 20.31 -3.46 -31.14
C VAL A 37 20.03 -2.19 -31.93
N PRO A 38 19.17 -2.24 -32.97
CA PRO A 38 18.81 -1.10 -33.81
C PRO A 38 18.32 0.08 -32.97
N CYS A 39 19.21 1.02 -32.69
CA CYS A 39 18.95 2.18 -31.85
C CYS A 39 19.93 3.32 -32.14
N SER A 40 19.69 4.49 -31.56
CA SER A 40 20.62 5.61 -31.70
C SER A 40 21.89 5.37 -30.88
N THR A 41 23.04 5.86 -31.35
CA THR A 41 24.28 5.89 -30.56
C THR A 41 24.11 6.65 -29.23
N ARG A 42 23.19 7.61 -29.17
CA ARG A 42 22.81 8.30 -27.93
C ARG A 42 22.18 7.35 -26.91
N THR A 43 21.37 6.39 -27.35
CA THR A 43 20.77 5.36 -26.48
C THR A 43 21.87 4.50 -25.85
N ILE A 44 22.88 4.10 -26.63
CA ILE A 44 24.00 3.28 -26.14
C ILE A 44 24.82 4.05 -25.12
N ARG A 45 25.14 5.32 -25.39
CA ARG A 45 25.86 6.19 -24.44
C ARG A 45 25.08 6.35 -23.13
N ASN A 46 23.76 6.55 -23.20
CA ASN A 46 22.90 6.62 -22.01
C ASN A 46 22.87 5.29 -21.26
N ALA A 47 22.73 4.16 -21.96
CA ALA A 47 22.73 2.83 -21.37
C ALA A 47 24.06 2.55 -20.65
N ARG A 48 25.20 2.84 -21.29
CA ARG A 48 26.53 2.74 -20.68
C ARG A 48 26.66 3.64 -19.44
N SER A 49 26.21 4.89 -19.54
CA SER A 49 26.21 5.80 -18.39
C SER A 49 25.31 5.32 -17.24
N ASN A 50 24.17 4.70 -17.54
CA ASN A 50 23.28 4.13 -16.53
C ASN A 50 23.89 2.89 -15.88
N ILE A 51 24.51 2.00 -16.67
CA ILE A 51 25.20 0.82 -16.14
C ILE A 51 26.33 1.24 -15.19
N LEU A 52 27.15 2.23 -15.58
CA LEU A 52 28.23 2.72 -14.71
C LEU A 52 27.73 3.37 -13.41
N ARG A 53 26.56 4.03 -13.43
CA ARG A 53 26.01 4.72 -12.25
C ARG A 53 25.10 3.86 -11.38
N HIS A 54 24.43 2.88 -11.98
CA HIS A 54 23.28 2.19 -11.39
C HIS A 54 23.30 0.68 -11.59
N GLY A 55 24.29 0.13 -12.31
CA GLY A 55 24.42 -1.31 -12.56
C GLY A 55 23.44 -1.88 -13.59
N SER A 56 22.57 -1.06 -14.19
CA SER A 56 21.61 -1.49 -15.21
C SER A 56 21.43 -0.44 -16.31
N VAL A 57 21.00 -0.90 -17.49
CA VAL A 57 20.55 -0.01 -18.59
C VAL A 57 19.40 0.88 -18.13
N ASP A 58 18.55 0.36 -17.23
CA ASP A 58 17.42 1.08 -16.66
C ASP A 58 17.84 1.80 -15.38
N PRO A 59 17.72 3.15 -15.31
CA PRO A 59 18.01 3.86 -14.08
C PRO A 59 16.95 3.51 -13.01
N PRO A 60 17.30 3.62 -11.72
CA PRO A 60 16.34 3.44 -10.64
C PRO A 60 15.14 4.36 -10.87
N ARG A 61 13.94 3.83 -10.65
CA ARG A 61 12.72 4.63 -10.76
C ARG A 61 12.79 5.74 -9.72
N LYS A 62 12.98 6.99 -10.17
CA LYS A 62 12.79 8.15 -9.31
C LYS A 62 11.35 8.12 -8.80
N ALA A 63 11.16 8.33 -7.50
CA ALA A 63 9.83 8.52 -6.94
C ALA A 63 9.26 9.81 -7.54
N MET A 64 8.44 9.66 -8.59
CA MET A 64 7.78 10.78 -9.24
C MET A 64 6.59 11.21 -8.38
N GLY A 65 6.52 12.49 -8.03
CA GLY A 65 5.37 13.10 -7.38
C GLY A 65 5.69 13.80 -6.06
N ARG A 66 4.66 14.42 -5.49
CA ARG A 66 4.75 15.10 -4.18
C ARG A 66 5.14 14.09 -3.10
N PRO A 67 6.09 14.43 -2.22
CA PRO A 67 6.39 13.63 -1.03
C PRO A 67 5.12 13.32 -0.24
N ARG A 68 5.11 12.19 0.47
CA ARG A 68 3.95 11.75 1.23
C ARG A 68 3.63 12.79 2.30
N GLU A 69 2.35 13.17 2.38
CA GLU A 69 1.85 14.09 3.42
C GLU A 69 1.96 13.48 4.82
N VAL A 70 1.85 12.16 4.94
CA VAL A 70 1.94 11.47 6.23
C VAL A 70 3.27 10.74 6.30
N THR A 71 4.04 11.08 7.33
CA THR A 71 5.36 10.48 7.61
C THR A 71 5.22 9.07 8.17
N GLU A 72 6.31 8.32 8.18
CA GLU A 72 6.33 6.96 8.71
C GLU A 72 6.01 6.91 10.21
N ASN A 73 6.51 7.88 10.99
CA ASN A 73 6.22 7.97 12.43
C ASN A 73 4.74 8.24 12.72
N MET A 74 4.12 9.14 11.95
CA MET A 74 2.68 9.40 12.04
C MET A 74 1.85 8.15 11.72
N TRP A 75 2.30 7.37 10.74
CA TRP A 75 1.67 6.10 10.40
C TRP A 75 1.81 5.07 11.52
N LEU A 76 3.00 4.91 12.10
CA LEU A 76 3.22 4.00 13.23
C LEU A 76 2.36 4.38 14.44
N ALA A 77 2.27 5.66 14.77
CA ALA A 77 1.39 6.12 15.84
C ALA A 77 -0.09 5.82 15.55
N LEU A 78 -0.53 6.01 14.30
CA LEU A 78 -1.88 5.66 13.88
C LEU A 78 -2.11 4.14 13.96
N GLN A 79 -1.14 3.31 13.59
CA GLN A 79 -1.24 1.85 13.74
C GLN A 79 -1.44 1.44 15.20
N ASN A 80 -0.60 1.94 16.11
CA ASN A 80 -0.72 1.68 17.55
C ASN A 80 -2.09 2.11 18.08
N GLN A 81 -2.61 3.23 17.57
CA GLN A 81 -3.95 3.70 17.92
C GLN A 81 -5.04 2.78 17.39
N LEU A 82 -4.88 2.22 16.19
CA LEU A 82 -5.80 1.25 15.61
C LEU A 82 -5.70 -0.14 16.23
N GLU A 83 -4.58 -0.51 16.85
CA GLU A 83 -4.53 -1.73 17.66
C GLU A 83 -5.42 -1.61 18.90
N LYS A 84 -5.41 -0.43 19.53
CA LYS A 84 -6.26 -0.11 20.70
C LYS A 84 -7.72 0.11 20.31
N TYR A 85 -7.94 0.79 19.19
CA TYR A 85 -9.26 1.18 18.68
C TYR A 85 -9.43 0.80 17.19
N PRO A 86 -9.60 -0.50 16.87
CA PRO A 86 -9.56 -1.03 15.50
C PRO A 86 -10.58 -0.47 14.53
N CYS A 87 -11.61 0.17 15.06
CA CYS A 87 -12.70 0.69 14.27
C CYS A 87 -12.75 2.22 14.14
N MET A 88 -11.75 2.94 14.67
CA MET A 88 -11.69 4.40 14.61
C MET A 88 -12.10 4.93 13.23
N SER A 89 -12.98 5.93 13.18
CA SER A 89 -13.44 6.48 11.89
C SER A 89 -12.27 7.16 11.17
N GLN A 90 -12.29 7.23 9.84
CA GLN A 90 -11.24 7.94 9.08
C GLN A 90 -11.14 9.42 9.46
N GLN A 91 -12.22 10.02 9.97
CA GLN A 91 -12.20 11.38 10.50
C GLN A 91 -11.49 11.42 11.86
N ALA A 92 -11.85 10.52 12.79
CA ALA A 92 -11.17 10.43 14.07
C ALA A 92 -9.67 10.09 13.94
N MET A 93 -9.29 9.31 12.93
CA MET A 93 -7.87 9.08 12.60
C MET A 93 -7.17 10.35 12.12
N ALA A 94 -7.86 11.21 11.36
CA ALA A 94 -7.34 12.49 10.93
C ALA A 94 -7.22 13.47 12.11
N ASP A 95 -8.22 13.48 12.99
CA ASP A 95 -8.24 14.31 14.20
C ASP A 95 -7.11 13.88 15.15
N PHE A 96 -6.90 12.56 15.34
CA PHE A 96 -5.76 12.03 16.09
C PHE A 96 -4.40 12.50 15.56
N LEU A 97 -4.20 12.46 14.23
CA LEU A 97 -2.95 12.94 13.64
C LEU A 97 -2.79 14.45 13.81
N PHE A 98 -3.89 15.21 13.78
CA PHE A 98 -3.86 16.63 14.06
C PHE A 98 -3.52 16.91 15.53
N GLU A 99 -4.13 16.20 16.48
CA GLU A 99 -3.85 16.36 17.91
C GLU A 99 -2.40 16.03 18.25
N GLN A 100 -1.90 14.88 17.78
CA GLN A 100 -0.56 14.38 18.15
C GLN A 100 0.59 15.06 17.40
N TYR A 101 0.36 15.48 16.15
CA TYR A 101 1.43 15.98 15.27
C TYR A 101 1.16 17.38 14.71
N GLN A 102 0.05 18.02 15.10
CA GLN A 102 -0.41 19.31 14.58
C GLN A 102 -0.51 19.33 13.05
N TYR A 103 -0.77 18.15 12.45
CA TYR A 103 -0.77 17.97 11.01
C TYR A 103 -2.17 17.62 10.50
N LYS A 104 -2.76 18.55 9.75
CA LYS A 104 -4.13 18.41 9.25
C LYS A 104 -4.19 17.50 8.03
N VAL A 105 -4.66 16.28 8.22
CA VAL A 105 -4.89 15.30 7.14
C VAL A 105 -6.37 15.27 6.78
N SER A 106 -6.72 15.13 5.49
CA SER A 106 -8.12 14.87 5.11
C SER A 106 -8.50 13.42 5.39
N ARG A 107 -9.78 13.15 5.74
CA ARG A 107 -10.31 11.78 5.84
C ARG A 107 -10.06 10.93 4.58
N PHE A 108 -10.01 11.56 3.40
CA PHE A 108 -9.73 10.88 2.14
C PHE A 108 -8.26 10.48 2.00
N THR A 109 -7.33 11.27 2.53
CA THR A 109 -5.92 10.91 2.60
C THR A 109 -5.72 9.71 3.53
N ILE A 110 -6.39 9.68 4.69
CA ILE A 110 -6.43 8.50 5.56
C ILE A 110 -6.97 7.27 4.82
N GLY A 111 -8.11 7.39 4.14
CA GLY A 111 -8.70 6.27 3.39
C GLY A 111 -7.76 5.69 2.31
N ARG A 112 -7.05 6.56 1.56
CA ARG A 112 -6.05 6.13 0.58
C ARG A 112 -4.84 5.46 1.24
N MET A 113 -4.40 5.98 2.39
CA MET A 113 -3.30 5.43 3.17
C MET A 113 -3.62 4.01 3.68
N LEU A 114 -4.79 3.84 4.33
CA LEU A 114 -5.26 2.54 4.80
C LEU A 114 -5.34 1.51 3.68
N LYS A 115 -5.91 1.90 2.52
CA LYS A 115 -5.99 1.04 1.34
C LYS A 115 -4.60 0.59 0.86
N ARG A 116 -3.64 1.52 0.83
CA ARG A 116 -2.26 1.22 0.42
C ARG A 116 -1.54 0.29 1.41
N ALA A 117 -1.83 0.43 2.70
CA ALA A 117 -1.29 -0.43 3.75
C ALA A 117 -2.00 -1.79 3.85
N GLY A 118 -3.03 -2.06 3.03
CA GLY A 118 -3.82 -3.30 3.12
C GLY A 118 -4.76 -3.33 4.33
N TRP A 119 -4.98 -2.20 5.01
CA TRP A 119 -5.91 -2.11 6.13
C TRP A 119 -7.35 -2.10 5.61
N THR A 120 -8.03 -3.22 5.78
CA THR A 120 -9.38 -3.44 5.22
C THR A 120 -10.41 -3.68 6.31
N LYS A 121 -11.69 -3.64 5.93
CA LYS A 121 -12.82 -4.04 6.79
C LYS A 121 -12.62 -5.44 7.42
N LYS A 122 -11.82 -6.32 6.80
CA LYS A 122 -11.48 -7.63 7.35
C LYS A 122 -10.76 -7.53 8.70
N TYR A 123 -9.92 -6.51 8.90
CA TYR A 123 -9.27 -6.25 10.19
C TYR A 123 -10.29 -5.88 11.27
N LEU A 124 -11.24 -5.00 10.94
CA LEU A 124 -12.38 -4.64 11.80
C LEU A 124 -13.10 -5.88 12.35
N PHE A 125 -13.53 -6.76 11.43
CA PHE A 125 -14.29 -7.95 11.78
C PHE A 125 -13.41 -9.03 12.41
N GLY A 126 -12.12 -9.08 12.07
CA GLY A 126 -11.13 -9.89 12.79
C GLY A 126 -11.05 -9.47 14.25
N SER A 127 -10.94 -8.18 14.54
CA SER A 127 -10.89 -7.64 15.90
C SER A 127 -12.19 -7.88 16.67
N VAL A 128 -13.36 -7.68 16.06
CA VAL A 128 -14.67 -8.00 16.67
C VAL A 128 -14.77 -9.49 16.99
N LYS A 129 -14.39 -10.38 16.06
CA LYS A 129 -14.39 -11.84 16.29
C LYS A 129 -13.43 -12.24 17.40
N ASN A 130 -12.23 -11.67 17.43
CA ASN A 130 -11.24 -11.94 18.47
C ASN A 130 -11.73 -11.49 19.84
N ARG A 131 -12.38 -10.32 19.91
CA ARG A 131 -12.99 -9.84 21.16
C ARG A 131 -14.11 -10.75 21.63
N ILE A 132 -15.06 -11.10 20.75
CA ILE A 132 -16.13 -12.05 21.07
C ILE A 132 -15.56 -13.38 21.55
N ARG A 133 -14.53 -13.90 20.88
CA ARG A 133 -13.86 -15.15 21.27
C ARG A 133 -13.20 -15.05 22.64
N LYS A 134 -12.61 -13.90 22.99
CA LYS A 134 -12.01 -13.67 24.31
C LYS A 134 -13.07 -13.60 25.41
N MET A 135 -14.19 -12.94 25.13
CA MET A 135 -15.26 -12.69 26.10
C MET A 135 -16.33 -13.79 26.15
N SER A 136 -16.33 -14.77 25.24
CA SER A 136 -17.48 -15.66 25.04
C SER A 136 -17.88 -16.52 26.24
N ARG A 137 -16.95 -16.76 27.18
CA ARG A 137 -17.24 -17.47 28.42
C ARG A 137 -17.92 -16.58 29.45
N GLU A 138 -17.48 -15.33 29.56
CA GLU A 138 -18.01 -14.33 30.49
C GLU A 138 -19.37 -13.82 30.00
N ASP A 139 -19.49 -13.58 28.69
CA ASP A 139 -20.70 -13.05 28.06
C ASP A 139 -21.67 -14.16 27.62
N ALA A 140 -21.52 -15.39 28.14
CA ALA A 140 -22.30 -16.55 27.69
C ALA A 140 -23.82 -16.34 27.83
N ASP A 141 -24.25 -15.72 28.92
CA ASP A 141 -25.66 -15.44 29.17
C ASP A 141 -26.19 -14.31 28.27
N LEU A 142 -25.37 -13.29 27.99
CA LEU A 142 -25.69 -12.22 27.05
C LEU A 142 -25.82 -12.74 25.60
N ILE A 143 -24.92 -13.66 25.21
CA ILE A 143 -24.94 -14.33 23.90
C ILE A 143 -26.21 -15.17 23.74
N ARG A 144 -26.60 -15.91 24.79
CA ARG A 144 -27.80 -16.76 24.78
C ARG A 144 -29.09 -15.93 24.80
N ALA A 145 -29.12 -14.84 25.55
CA ALA A 145 -30.30 -13.99 25.67
C ALA A 145 -30.63 -13.27 24.36
N ASP A 146 -29.65 -12.57 23.78
CA ASP A 146 -29.81 -11.93 22.48
C ASP A 146 -28.46 -11.72 21.79
N PHE A 147 -28.09 -12.67 20.95
CA PHE A 147 -26.86 -12.61 20.17
C PHE A 147 -26.79 -11.37 19.26
N LYS A 148 -27.93 -10.87 18.75
CA LYS A 148 -27.97 -9.71 17.86
C LYS A 148 -27.57 -8.45 18.64
N SER A 149 -28.20 -8.22 19.79
CA SER A 149 -27.86 -7.09 20.67
C SER A 149 -26.43 -7.19 21.20
N TYR A 150 -25.99 -8.39 21.58
CA TYR A 150 -24.61 -8.64 22.00
C TYR A 150 -23.60 -8.31 20.89
N LEU A 151 -23.81 -8.78 19.67
CA LEU A 151 -22.93 -8.49 18.54
C LEU A 151 -22.89 -6.98 18.25
N LEU A 152 -24.02 -6.29 18.32
CA LEU A 152 -24.10 -4.83 18.15
C LEU A 152 -23.34 -4.10 19.27
N MET A 153 -23.45 -4.55 20.51
CA MET A 153 -22.66 -4.02 21.63
C MET A 153 -21.17 -4.17 21.37
N GLN A 154 -20.70 -5.36 20.95
CA GLN A 154 -19.28 -5.59 20.67
C GLN A 154 -18.78 -4.73 19.50
N ILE A 155 -19.61 -4.50 18.47
CA ILE A 155 -19.27 -3.57 17.36
C ILE A 155 -19.14 -2.12 17.87
N ARG A 156 -20.01 -1.69 18.79
CA ARG A 156 -19.92 -0.37 19.43
C ARG A 156 -18.64 -0.25 20.27
N VAL A 157 -18.32 -1.28 21.05
CA VAL A 157 -17.13 -1.29 21.92
C VAL A 157 -15.83 -1.26 21.12
N VAL A 158 -15.74 -1.97 19.98
CA VAL A 158 -14.55 -1.90 19.13
C VAL A 158 -14.51 -0.57 18.35
N GLY A 159 -15.65 0.12 18.19
CA GLY A 159 -15.74 1.53 17.73
C GLY A 159 -16.14 1.74 16.26
N GLY A 160 -17.01 0.89 15.68
CA GLY A 160 -17.32 0.80 14.24
C GLY A 160 -17.88 2.06 13.53
N ASP A 161 -17.48 2.30 12.28
CA ASP A 161 -18.35 3.02 11.33
C ASP A 161 -19.62 2.18 11.12
N ARG A 162 -20.75 2.67 11.67
CA ARG A 162 -22.06 2.00 11.63
C ARG A 162 -22.46 1.62 10.21
N LYS A 163 -22.09 2.42 9.19
CA LYS A 163 -22.40 2.13 7.77
C LYS A 163 -21.61 0.92 7.26
N VAL A 164 -20.37 0.76 7.72
CA VAL A 164 -19.50 -0.36 7.36
C VAL A 164 -19.99 -1.67 7.99
N ALA A 165 -20.36 -1.63 9.27
CA ALA A 165 -20.95 -2.77 9.97
C ALA A 165 -22.29 -3.16 9.33
N ARG A 166 -23.20 -2.19 9.12
CA ARG A 166 -24.52 -2.40 8.50
C ARG A 166 -24.41 -3.05 7.11
N GLY A 167 -23.50 -2.58 6.26
CA GLY A 167 -23.31 -3.17 4.93
C GLY A 167 -22.80 -4.62 4.96
N HIS A 168 -22.01 -5.00 5.97
CA HIS A 168 -21.47 -6.35 6.10
C HIS A 168 -22.50 -7.35 6.64
N PHE A 169 -23.29 -6.95 7.64
CA PHE A 169 -24.33 -7.81 8.22
C PHE A 169 -25.67 -7.76 7.50
N ARG A 170 -25.83 -6.91 6.47
CA ARG A 170 -27.03 -6.86 5.62
C ARG A 170 -27.41 -8.24 5.07
N LYS A 171 -26.43 -9.05 4.67
CA LYS A 171 -26.66 -10.43 4.17
C LYS A 171 -27.03 -11.42 5.27
N ALA A 172 -26.72 -11.10 6.53
CA ALA A 172 -27.11 -11.88 7.70
C ALA A 172 -28.44 -11.40 8.31
N GLN A 173 -29.18 -10.50 7.63
CA GLN A 173 -30.45 -9.91 8.08
C GLN A 173 -30.38 -9.18 9.44
N ILE A 174 -29.18 -8.87 9.92
CA ILE A 174 -29.00 -8.03 11.12
C ILE A 174 -29.11 -6.58 10.66
N VAL A 175 -30.34 -6.07 10.70
CA VAL A 175 -30.64 -4.66 10.44
C VAL A 175 -30.25 -3.86 11.69
N ALA A 176 -29.25 -2.99 11.54
CA ALA A 176 -28.77 -2.08 12.58
C ALA A 176 -29.54 -0.75 12.53
N ASP A 177 -30.88 -0.83 12.46
CA ASP A 177 -31.76 0.35 12.38
C ASP A 177 -32.52 0.63 13.69
N ASP A 178 -32.48 -0.26 14.69
CA ASP A 178 -32.99 0.00 16.05
C ASP A 178 -31.87 0.48 16.98
N LEU A 179 -31.29 1.63 16.64
CA LEU A 179 -30.11 2.20 17.30
C LEU A 179 -30.36 3.65 17.72
#